data_AF-A0AA96CD80-F1
#
_entry.id   AF-A0AA96CD80-F1
#
_cell.length_a   1.000
_cell.length_b   1.000
_cell.length_c   1.000
_cell.angle_alpha   90.00
_cell.angle_beta   90.00
_cell.angle_gamma   90.00
#
_symmetry.space_group_name_H-M   'P 1'
#
loop_
_entity.id
_entity.type
_entity.pdbx_description
1 polymer ?
#
loop_
_entity_poly.entity_id
_entity_poly.type
_entity_poly.pdbx_seq_one_letter_code
_entity_poly.pdbx_strand_id
1 'polypeptide(L)' 'MAAERLEDTDPATELECEIDDLIAEHGSERAALRAVLHDMTVLLADADRSVSHGYLRGLFSSSARREED' A
#
# COMPACT_ATOMS: atom_id res chain seq x y z
N MET A 1 2.01 -20.73 -38.75
CA MET A 1 1.17 -19.56 -38.45
C MET A 1 1.33 -19.28 -36.97
N ALA A 2 2.23 -18.38 -36.59
CA ALA A 2 2.28 -17.92 -35.21
C ALA A 2 1.01 -17.08 -35.00
N ALA A 3 0.14 -17.50 -34.08
CA ALA A 3 -0.97 -16.68 -33.67
C ALA A 3 -0.36 -15.44 -33.02
N GLU A 4 -0.38 -14.34 -33.75
CA GLU A 4 -0.10 -13.00 -33.25
C GLU A 4 -1.00 -12.82 -32.03
N ARG A 5 -0.39 -12.71 -30.84
CA ARG A 5 -1.09 -12.32 -29.63
C ARG A 5 -1.61 -10.91 -29.94
N LEU A 6 -2.88 -10.81 -30.28
CA LEU A 6 -3.57 -9.54 -30.29
C LEU A 6 -3.44 -9.00 -28.86
N GLU A 7 -2.52 -8.05 -28.68
CA GLU A 7 -2.44 -7.19 -27.50
C GLU A 7 -3.64 -6.25 -27.55
N ASP A 8 -4.83 -6.81 -27.34
CA ASP A 8 -5.99 -6.09 -26.87
C ASP A 8 -6.01 -6.26 -25.35
N THR A 9 -4.94 -5.81 -24.68
CA THR A 9 -4.87 -5.81 -23.23
C THR A 9 -5.53 -4.54 -22.73
N ASP A 10 -6.86 -4.55 -22.77
CA ASP A 10 -7.66 -3.60 -22.01
C ASP A 10 -7.19 -3.66 -20.55
N PRO A 11 -6.83 -2.53 -19.91
CA PRO A 11 -6.39 -2.50 -18.53
C PRO A 11 -7.38 -3.17 -17.57
N ALA A 12 -8.67 -3.19 -17.89
CA ALA A 12 -9.64 -3.96 -17.10
C ALA A 12 -9.39 -5.47 -17.21
N THR A 13 -9.04 -5.98 -18.39
CA THR A 13 -8.73 -7.40 -18.60
C THR A 13 -7.43 -7.79 -17.89
N GLU A 14 -6.41 -6.93 -17.90
CA GLU A 14 -5.18 -7.16 -17.12
C GLU A 14 -5.46 -7.24 -15.62
N LEU A 15 -6.28 -6.33 -15.11
CA LEU A 15 -6.69 -6.33 -13.70
C LEU A 15 -7.44 -7.61 -13.32
N GLU A 16 -8.39 -8.07 -14.14
CA GLU A 16 -9.11 -9.32 -13.87
C GLU A 16 -8.15 -10.52 -13.87
N CYS A 17 -7.15 -10.57 -14.76
CA CYS A 17 -6.12 -11.62 -14.73
C CYS A 17 -5.28 -11.58 -13.44
N GLU A 18 -4.88 -10.39 -12.97
CA GLU A 18 -4.17 -10.26 -11.69
C GLU A 18 -5.02 -10.71 -10.50
N ILE A 19 -6.33 -10.43 -10.53
CA ILE A 19 -7.27 -10.90 -9.51
C ILE A 19 -7.35 -12.44 -9.52
N ASP A 20 -7.46 -13.06 -10.69
CA ASP A 20 -7.50 -14.51 -10.83
C ASP A 20 -6.21 -15.18 -10.32
N ASP A 21 -5.04 -14.61 -10.64
CA ASP A 21 -3.75 -15.10 -10.15
C ASP A 21 -3.66 -15.02 -8.63
N LEU A 22 -4.13 -13.92 -8.04
CA LEU A 22 -4.17 -13.73 -6.59
C LEU A 22 -5.13 -14.72 -5.90
N ILE A 23 -6.30 -14.97 -6.50
CA ILE A 23 -7.25 -15.98 -6.00
C ILE A 23 -6.62 -17.38 -6.07
N ALA A 24 -5.91 -17.70 -7.16
CA ALA A 24 -5.22 -18.97 -7.33
C ALA A 24 -4.10 -19.17 -6.29
N GLU A 25 -3.34 -18.12 -5.98
CA GLU A 25 -2.28 -18.16 -4.96
C GLU A 25 -2.84 -18.42 -3.55
N HIS A 26 -3.94 -17.75 -3.19
CA HIS A 26 -4.51 -17.80 -1.83
C HIS A 26 -5.62 -18.85 -1.66
N GLY A 27 -6.05 -19.50 -2.74
CA GLY A 27 -7.02 -20.60 -2.75
C GLY A 27 -8.48 -20.21 -2.51
N SER A 28 -8.79 -18.93 -2.29
CA SER A 28 -10.15 -18.40 -2.29
C SER A 28 -10.15 -16.87 -2.37
N GLU A 29 -11.24 -16.30 -2.86
CA GLU A 29 -11.46 -14.86 -2.97
C GLU A 29 -11.39 -14.18 -1.60
N ARG A 30 -11.95 -14.82 -0.56
CA ARG A 30 -11.91 -14.29 0.81
C ARG A 30 -10.50 -14.38 1.42
N ALA A 31 -9.68 -15.33 1.02
CA ALA A 31 -8.28 -15.38 1.45
C ALA A 31 -7.44 -14.32 0.74
N ALA A 32 -7.60 -14.16 -0.57
CA ALA A 32 -6.97 -13.10 -1.37
C ALA A 32 -7.31 -11.69 -0.83
N LEU A 33 -8.60 -11.40 -0.60
CA LEU A 33 -9.03 -10.13 0.01
C LEU A 33 -8.41 -9.90 1.38
N ARG A 34 -8.27 -10.95 2.20
CA ARG A 34 -7.65 -10.83 3.53
C ARG A 34 -6.16 -10.49 3.41
N ALA A 35 -5.45 -11.10 2.46
CA ALA A 35 -4.04 -10.81 2.20
C ALA A 35 -3.84 -9.36 1.76
N VAL A 36 -4.62 -8.89 0.78
CA VAL A 36 -4.55 -7.49 0.29
C VAL A 36 -4.81 -6.49 1.41
N LEU A 37 -5.87 -6.70 2.20
CA LEU A 37 -6.19 -5.78 3.30
C LEU A 37 -5.11 -5.77 4.39
N HIS A 38 -4.50 -6.93 4.66
CA HIS A 38 -3.38 -7.02 5.59
C HIS A 38 -2.18 -6.21 5.08
N ASP A 39 -1.80 -6.40 3.82
CA ASP A 39 -0.63 -5.73 3.24
C ASP A 39 -0.83 -4.22 3.12
N MET A 40 -2.03 -3.78 2.73
CA MET A 40 -2.41 -2.36 2.78
C MET A 40 -2.25 -1.77 4.18
N THR A 41 -2.67 -2.50 5.21
CA THR A 41 -2.54 -2.04 6.61
C THR A 41 -1.08 -1.91 7.01
N VAL A 42 -0.23 -2.85 6.62
CA VAL A 42 1.22 -2.81 6.89
C VAL A 42 1.86 -1.62 6.17
N LEU A 43 1.56 -1.43 4.89
CA LEU A 43 2.07 -0.32 4.09
C LEU A 43 1.65 1.05 4.66
N LEU A 44 0.41 1.19 5.10
CA LEU A 44 -0.07 2.41 5.74
C LEU A 44 0.63 2.68 7.06
N ALA A 45 0.83 1.65 7.90
CA ALA A 45 1.56 1.79 9.15
C ALA A 45 3.04 2.16 8.92
N ASP A 46 3.63 1.67 7.84
CA ASP A 46 5.00 2.00 7.48
C ASP A 46 5.13 3.42 6.94
N ALA A 47 4.18 3.85 6.11
CA ALA A 47 4.10 5.22 5.61
C ALA A 47 3.92 6.23 6.75
N ASP A 48 3.08 5.93 7.75
CA ASP A 48 2.88 6.78 8.94
C ASP A 48 4.17 6.93 9.76
N ARG A 49 4.95 5.84 9.93
CA ARG A 49 6.26 5.91 10.62
C ARG A 49 7.34 6.61 9.79
N SER A 50 7.23 6.56 8.46
CA SER A 50 8.21 7.13 7.53
C SER A 50 8.08 8.64 7.37
N VAL A 51 7.01 9.26 7.88
CA VAL A 51 6.87 10.72 7.91
C VAL A 51 7.38 11.30 9.24
N SER A 52 8.16 12.38 9.16
CA SER A 52 8.52 13.13 10.36
C SER A 52 7.31 13.91 10.87
N HIS A 53 6.74 13.50 12.00
CA HIS A 53 5.72 14.30 12.71
C HIS A 53 6.31 15.60 13.33
N GLY A 54 7.63 15.80 13.23
CA GLY A 54 8.40 16.82 13.95
C GLY A 54 8.25 18.27 13.48
N TYR A 55 7.41 18.56 12.47
CA TYR A 55 7.10 19.93 12.06
C TYR A 55 5.59 20.19 11.88
N LEU A 56 4.73 19.39 12.51
CA LEU A 56 3.31 19.75 12.61
C LEU A 56 3.04 20.47 13.93
N ARG A 57 3.24 21.79 13.86
CA ARG A 57 2.63 22.85 14.69
C ARG A 57 3.15 23.00 16.13
N GLY A 58 4.28 23.71 16.27
CA GLY A 58 4.48 24.71 17.33
C GLY A 58 4.46 24.28 18.81
N LEU A 59 4.34 22.98 19.14
CA LEU A 59 4.25 22.49 20.52
C LEU A 59 5.61 22.19 21.17
N PHE A 60 6.69 22.09 20.38
CA PHE A 60 8.04 21.84 20.89
C PHE A 60 8.89 23.12 21.14
N SER A 61 8.32 24.33 21.03
CA SER A 61 9.03 25.55 21.46
C SER A 61 8.87 25.87 22.95
N SER A 62 7.98 25.16 23.67
CA SER A 62 7.76 25.39 25.11
C SER A 62 8.82 24.74 25.98
N SER A 63 9.33 23.55 25.63
CA SER A 63 10.35 22.81 26.40
C SER A 63 11.79 23.04 25.93
N ALA A 64 12.01 23.78 24.85
CA ALA A 64 13.35 24.13 24.35
C ALA A 64 13.97 25.38 25.01
N ARG A 65 13.21 26.14 25.80
CA ARG A 65 13.76 27.22 26.63
C ARG A 65 14.18 26.63 27.98
N ARG A 66 15.40 26.12 28.00
CA ARG A 66 16.18 25.93 29.22
C ARG A 66 16.40 27.33 29.80
N GLU A 67 15.78 27.64 30.93
CA GLU A 67 16.14 28.84 31.71
C GLU A 67 17.58 28.63 32.21
N GLU A 68 18.49 29.48 31.74
CA GLU A 68 19.85 29.56 32.26
C GLU A 68 19.78 30.29 33.61
N ASP A 69 20.10 29.58 34.70
CA ASP A 69 20.42 30.14 36.02
C ASP A 69 21.84 30.76 36.03
#